data_AF-A0A0G4P2H7-F1
#
_entry.id   AF-A0A0G4P2H7-F1
#
_cell.length_a   1.000
_cell.length_b   1.000
_cell.length_c   1.000
_cell.angle_alpha   90.00
_cell.angle_beta   90.00
_cell.angle_gamma   90.00
#
_symmetry.space_group_name_H-M   'P 1'
#
loop_
_entity.id
_entity.type
_entity.pdbx_description
1 polymer ?
#
loop_
_entity_poly.entity_id
_entity_poly.type
_entity_poly.pdbx_seq_one_letter_code
_entity_poly.pdbx_strand_id
1 'polypeptide(L)'
;MERCDLCDRFFDDRQALQQHIRDAPAHTLIFPCEPCNRTFVSQSALEQHTRDSPVHTITHECEPCNRSFGSQSALDQHIQYSPAHAVSFSCELCDRSFGSQIALDDHVKDSPAHTITHECEPCNRSFGSQSALDQHVQYSPAHAASFHCDLCNRTFGSKEALDQHIQYSKAHITPPSTPLDEFFQSFAGFSYNPKLPPSESYAQLKRFCGWAQYDPEDKEAWEQYQSALEAEVKMWFGAEDDLGAWHSLCRAIGIEPLPATCKQAVKVIRGVFVNIVDLIAWARSGRINNQVQRFSSLEKLRKYTKQTNKFFHNQLDGGDGGNIVLRHLLRFIL
;
A
#
# COMPACT_ATOMS: atom_id res chain seq x y z
N MET A 1 -51.93 -4.26 -108.63
CA MET A 1 -50.51 -3.88 -108.56
C MET A 1 -50.30 -3.11 -107.28
N GLU A 2 -49.71 -3.77 -106.28
CA GLU A 2 -49.49 -3.26 -104.93
C GLU A 2 -48.03 -2.79 -104.76
N ARG A 3 -47.78 -1.67 -104.08
CA ARG A 3 -46.43 -1.15 -103.80
C ARG A 3 -45.98 -1.57 -102.40
N CYS A 4 -44.70 -1.89 -102.22
CA CYS A 4 -44.13 -2.06 -100.89
C CYS A 4 -43.85 -0.70 -100.24
N ASP A 5 -44.24 -0.51 -98.98
CA ASP A 5 -43.96 0.73 -98.25
C ASP A 5 -42.54 0.75 -97.66
N LEU A 6 -41.87 -0.40 -97.61
CA LEU A 6 -40.52 -0.56 -97.07
C LEU A 6 -39.43 -0.47 -98.14
N CYS A 7 -39.80 -0.56 -99.43
CA CYS A 7 -38.88 -0.41 -100.56
C CYS A 7 -39.64 -0.03 -101.85
N ASP A 8 -38.96 0.51 -102.86
CA ASP A 8 -39.62 1.00 -104.09
C ASP A 8 -40.03 -0.10 -105.10
N ARG A 9 -40.37 -1.31 -104.63
CA ARG A 9 -40.81 -2.43 -105.49
C ARG A 9 -42.34 -2.54 -105.57
N PHE A 10 -42.82 -2.97 -106.76
CA PHE A 10 -44.23 -3.19 -107.07
C PHE A 10 -44.48 -4.67 -107.36
N PHE A 11 -45.66 -5.16 -106.98
CA PHE A 11 -46.06 -6.56 -107.08
C PHE A 11 -47.45 -6.68 -107.70
N ASP A 12 -47.70 -7.78 -108.39
CA ASP A 12 -48.93 -7.96 -109.17
C ASP A 12 -50.17 -8.11 -108.28
N ASP A 13 -50.00 -8.72 -107.10
CA ASP A 13 -51.04 -8.90 -106.08
C ASP A 13 -50.52 -8.75 -104.63
N ARG A 14 -51.47 -8.70 -103.68
CA ARG A 14 -51.17 -8.54 -102.25
C ARG A 14 -50.44 -9.74 -101.65
N GLN A 15 -50.64 -10.95 -102.18
CA GLN A 15 -50.00 -12.16 -101.66
C GLN A 15 -48.51 -12.19 -102.02
N ALA A 16 -48.17 -11.79 -103.24
CA ALA A 16 -46.79 -11.58 -103.70
C ALA A 16 -46.08 -10.48 -102.89
N LEU A 17 -46.75 -9.36 -102.59
CA LEU A 17 -46.20 -8.32 -101.71
C LEU A 17 -45.94 -8.84 -100.28
N GLN A 18 -46.89 -9.58 -99.70
CA GLN A 18 -46.73 -10.16 -98.35
C GLN A 18 -45.59 -11.19 -98.29
N GLN A 19 -45.43 -12.01 -99.34
CA GLN A 19 -44.30 -12.94 -99.42
C GLN A 19 -42.97 -12.20 -99.51
N HIS A 20 -42.90 -11.14 -100.32
CA HIS A 20 -41.72 -10.30 -100.40
C HIS A 20 -41.32 -9.66 -99.06
N ILE A 21 -42.29 -9.12 -98.30
CA ILE A 21 -42.00 -8.51 -96.99
C ILE A 21 -41.43 -9.56 -96.00
N ARG A 22 -41.90 -10.81 -96.06
CA ARG A 22 -41.41 -11.89 -95.19
C ARG A 22 -40.02 -12.37 -95.56
N ASP A 23 -39.72 -12.48 -96.85
CA ASP A 23 -38.51 -13.16 -97.32
C ASP A 23 -37.35 -12.22 -97.66
N ALA A 24 -37.63 -10.92 -97.80
CA ALA A 24 -36.59 -9.93 -98.10
C ALA A 24 -35.69 -9.70 -96.87
N PRO A 25 -34.36 -9.93 -96.96
CA PRO A 25 -33.43 -9.72 -95.84
C PRO A 25 -33.44 -8.30 -95.28
N ALA A 26 -33.77 -7.32 -96.12
CA ALA A 26 -33.87 -5.92 -95.74
C ALA A 26 -35.06 -5.62 -94.80
N HIS A 27 -36.04 -6.52 -94.72
CA HIS A 27 -37.25 -6.37 -93.90
C HIS A 27 -37.31 -7.38 -92.74
N THR A 28 -36.26 -8.21 -92.57
CA THR A 28 -36.17 -9.15 -91.45
C THR A 28 -36.04 -8.38 -90.14
N LEU A 29 -37.04 -8.52 -89.27
CA LEU A 29 -37.00 -7.97 -87.91
C LEU A 29 -35.94 -8.74 -87.09
N ILE A 30 -34.93 -8.02 -86.61
CA ILE A 30 -33.92 -8.53 -85.68
C ILE A 30 -34.30 -8.17 -84.23
N PHE A 31 -34.00 -9.08 -83.29
CA PHE A 31 -34.29 -8.94 -81.86
C PHE A 31 -32.98 -8.72 -81.09
N PRO A 32 -32.65 -7.48 -80.68
CA PRO A 32 -31.42 -7.20 -79.96
C PRO A 32 -31.52 -7.59 -78.47
N CYS A 33 -30.41 -8.08 -77.92
CA CYS A 33 -30.22 -8.27 -76.48
C CYS A 33 -29.48 -7.05 -75.92
N GLU A 34 -30.20 -6.11 -75.30
CA GLU A 34 -29.62 -4.86 -74.77
C GLU A 34 -28.39 -5.07 -73.84
N PRO A 35 -28.36 -6.05 -72.91
CA PRO A 35 -27.23 -6.18 -72.00
C PRO A 35 -25.92 -6.67 -72.65
N CYS A 36 -25.98 -7.32 -73.83
CA CYS A 36 -24.78 -7.84 -74.51
C CYS A 36 -24.67 -7.43 -76.00
N ASN A 37 -25.61 -6.61 -76.50
CA ASN A 37 -25.72 -6.11 -77.86
C ASN A 37 -25.70 -7.16 -78.99
N ARG A 38 -26.04 -8.43 -78.69
CA ARG A 38 -26.18 -9.48 -79.71
C ARG A 38 -27.58 -9.45 -80.33
N THR A 39 -27.67 -9.64 -81.65
CA THR A 39 -28.94 -9.64 -82.39
C THR A 39 -29.35 -11.04 -82.82
N PHE A 40 -30.64 -11.35 -82.69
CA PHE A 40 -31.20 -12.66 -83.00
C PHE A 40 -32.29 -12.57 -84.07
N VAL A 41 -32.45 -13.64 -84.85
CA VAL A 41 -33.41 -13.70 -85.96
C VAL A 41 -34.86 -13.98 -85.50
N SER A 42 -35.07 -14.27 -84.22
CA SER A 42 -36.40 -14.47 -83.64
C SER A 42 -36.39 -14.17 -82.14
N GLN A 43 -37.56 -13.82 -81.61
CA GLN A 43 -37.80 -13.62 -80.19
C GLN A 43 -37.45 -14.87 -79.36
N SER A 44 -37.82 -16.06 -79.83
CA SER A 44 -37.52 -17.32 -79.12
C SER A 44 -36.02 -17.60 -79.02
N ALA A 45 -35.24 -17.24 -80.04
CA ALA A 45 -33.79 -17.36 -80.01
C ALA A 45 -33.14 -16.37 -79.01
N LEU A 46 -33.70 -15.15 -78.89
CA LEU A 46 -33.29 -14.19 -77.87
C LEU A 46 -33.62 -14.70 -76.46
N GLU A 47 -34.82 -15.23 -76.24
CA GLU A 47 -35.25 -15.77 -74.94
C GLU A 47 -34.39 -16.95 -74.47
N GLN A 48 -34.05 -17.87 -75.39
CA GLN A 48 -33.13 -18.95 -75.11
C GLN A 48 -31.73 -18.43 -74.77
N HIS A 49 -31.22 -17.45 -75.53
CA HIS A 49 -29.95 -16.81 -75.23
C HIS A 49 -29.92 -16.16 -73.83
N THR A 50 -30.98 -15.44 -73.45
CA THR A 50 -31.06 -14.83 -72.11
C THR A 50 -31.14 -15.85 -70.98
N ARG A 51 -31.71 -17.04 -71.23
CA ARG A 51 -31.82 -18.11 -70.23
C ARG A 51 -30.51 -18.87 -70.05
N ASP A 52 -29.82 -19.17 -71.14
CA ASP A 52 -28.70 -20.11 -71.14
C ASP A 52 -27.33 -19.41 -71.07
N SER A 53 -27.28 -18.09 -71.28
CA SER A 53 -26.00 -17.36 -71.26
C SER A 53 -25.57 -17.01 -69.84
N PRO A 54 -24.32 -17.35 -69.44
CA PRO A 54 -23.76 -16.99 -68.14
C PRO A 54 -23.73 -15.48 -67.88
N VAL A 55 -23.72 -14.66 -68.94
CA VAL A 55 -23.71 -13.20 -68.87
C VAL A 55 -25.03 -12.64 -68.30
N HIS A 56 -26.13 -13.41 -68.42
CA HIS A 56 -27.46 -13.02 -67.95
C HIS A 56 -27.91 -13.82 -66.73
N THR A 57 -27.09 -14.76 -66.25
CA THR A 57 -27.36 -15.51 -65.02
C THR A 57 -27.19 -14.57 -63.83
N ILE A 58 -28.26 -14.37 -63.06
CA ILE A 58 -28.19 -13.62 -61.80
C ILE A 58 -27.34 -14.43 -60.81
N THR A 59 -26.20 -13.89 -60.42
CA THR A 59 -25.35 -14.45 -59.36
C THR A 59 -25.63 -13.78 -58.03
N HIS A 60 -25.56 -14.56 -56.95
CA HIS A 60 -25.70 -14.07 -55.58
C HIS A 60 -24.31 -13.97 -54.95
N GLU A 61 -23.89 -12.77 -54.56
CA GLU A 61 -22.54 -12.52 -54.05
C GLU A 61 -22.51 -12.44 -52.53
N CYS A 62 -21.46 -13.02 -51.95
CA CYS A 62 -21.17 -12.91 -50.53
C CYS A 62 -20.26 -11.69 -50.30
N GLU A 63 -20.81 -10.55 -49.87
CA GLU A 63 -20.03 -9.31 -49.65
C GLU A 63 -18.77 -9.49 -48.78
N PRO A 64 -18.80 -10.27 -47.67
CA PRO A 64 -17.61 -10.39 -46.82
C PRO A 64 -16.45 -11.19 -47.45
N CYS A 65 -16.67 -12.00 -48.50
CA CYS A 65 -15.62 -12.80 -49.13
C CYS A 65 -15.59 -12.75 -50.67
N ASN A 66 -16.47 -11.96 -51.29
CA ASN A 66 -16.62 -11.74 -52.73
C ASN A 66 -16.77 -13.02 -53.57
N ARG A 67 -17.38 -14.07 -53.01
CA ARG A 67 -17.71 -15.30 -53.75
C ARG A 67 -19.11 -15.22 -54.35
N SER A 68 -19.23 -15.62 -55.62
CA SER A 68 -20.50 -15.64 -56.36
C SER A 68 -21.10 -17.05 -56.40
N PHE A 69 -22.41 -17.13 -56.19
CA PHE A 69 -23.19 -18.36 -56.15
C PHE A 69 -24.32 -18.31 -57.18
N GLY A 70 -24.67 -19.46 -57.76
CA GLY A 70 -25.73 -19.56 -58.78
C GLY A 70 -27.16 -19.53 -58.22
N SER A 71 -27.34 -19.44 -56.91
CA SER A 71 -28.66 -19.32 -56.25
C SER A 71 -28.53 -18.72 -54.85
N GLN A 72 -29.61 -18.09 -54.38
CA GLN A 72 -29.69 -17.54 -53.01
C GLN A 72 -29.49 -18.62 -51.96
N SER A 73 -30.08 -19.81 -52.12
CA SER A 73 -29.94 -20.90 -51.14
C SER A 73 -28.50 -21.40 -51.00
N ALA A 74 -27.71 -21.36 -52.09
CA ALA A 74 -26.29 -21.71 -52.04
C ALA A 74 -25.47 -20.65 -51.30
N LEU A 75 -25.83 -19.37 -51.43
CA LEU A 75 -25.24 -18.28 -50.65
C LEU A 75 -25.60 -18.39 -49.16
N ASP A 76 -26.87 -18.66 -48.84
CA ASP A 76 -27.32 -18.80 -47.44
C ASP A 76 -26.60 -19.96 -46.73
N GLN A 77 -26.47 -21.11 -47.41
CA GLN A 77 -25.71 -22.24 -46.90
C GLN A 77 -24.22 -21.90 -46.72
N HIS A 78 -23.64 -21.13 -47.66
CA HIS A 78 -22.26 -20.66 -47.52
C HIS A 78 -22.08 -19.77 -46.29
N ILE A 79 -22.98 -18.81 -46.05
CA ILE A 79 -22.91 -17.93 -44.88
C ILE A 79 -23.09 -18.74 -43.58
N GLN A 80 -24.03 -19.68 -43.57
CA GLN A 80 -24.34 -20.46 -42.37
C GLN A 80 -23.22 -21.42 -41.94
N TYR A 81 -22.55 -22.06 -42.89
CA TYR A 81 -21.61 -23.16 -42.59
C TYR A 81 -20.14 -22.84 -42.89
N SER A 82 -19.84 -21.67 -43.47
CA SER A 82 -18.43 -21.29 -43.68
C SER A 82 -17.79 -20.83 -42.37
N PRO A 83 -16.62 -21.37 -42.00
CA PRO A 83 -15.86 -20.90 -40.84
C PRO A 83 -15.51 -19.41 -40.90
N ALA A 84 -15.42 -18.84 -42.11
CA ALA A 84 -15.13 -17.43 -42.32
C ALA A 84 -16.26 -16.49 -41.85
N HIS A 85 -17.49 -17.00 -41.74
CA HIS A 85 -18.67 -16.25 -41.33
C HIS A 85 -19.26 -16.74 -39.99
N ALA A 86 -18.55 -17.66 -39.33
CA ALA A 86 -18.98 -18.14 -38.02
C ALA A 86 -18.99 -16.98 -37.03
N VAL A 87 -20.12 -16.77 -36.36
CA VAL A 87 -20.24 -15.77 -35.30
C VAL A 87 -19.24 -16.12 -34.20
N SER A 88 -18.30 -15.22 -33.94
CA SER A 88 -17.32 -15.36 -32.87
C SER A 88 -17.50 -14.24 -31.84
N PHE A 89 -17.20 -14.56 -30.60
CA PHE A 89 -17.27 -13.68 -29.45
C PHE A 89 -15.84 -13.30 -29.06
N SER A 90 -15.47 -12.05 -29.30
CA SER A 90 -14.13 -11.53 -29.02
C SER A 90 -14.00 -11.08 -27.58
N CYS A 91 -12.86 -11.37 -26.94
CA CYS A 91 -12.51 -10.81 -25.65
C CYS A 91 -12.07 -9.34 -25.84
N GLU A 92 -12.60 -8.41 -25.02
CA GLU A 92 -12.15 -7.01 -25.07
C GLU A 92 -10.80 -6.79 -24.38
N LEU A 93 -10.35 -7.77 -23.58
CA LEU A 93 -9.13 -7.72 -22.79
C LEU A 93 -7.93 -8.39 -23.48
N CYS A 94 -8.16 -9.14 -24.57
CA CYS A 94 -7.09 -9.74 -25.40
C CYS A 94 -7.60 -10.12 -26.80
N ASP A 95 -6.69 -10.38 -27.75
CA ASP A 95 -7.03 -10.68 -29.15
C ASP A 95 -7.61 -12.09 -29.40
N ARG A 96 -8.23 -12.72 -28.40
CA ARG A 96 -8.83 -14.07 -28.54
C ARG A 96 -10.31 -14.00 -28.88
N SER A 97 -10.75 -14.92 -29.73
CA SER A 97 -12.14 -15.07 -30.15
C SER A 97 -12.65 -16.48 -29.90
N PHE A 98 -13.90 -16.60 -29.49
CA PHE A 98 -14.53 -17.85 -29.05
C PHE A 98 -15.80 -18.15 -29.84
N GLY A 99 -16.13 -19.43 -30.01
CA GLY A 99 -17.32 -19.86 -30.76
C GLY A 99 -18.65 -19.74 -30.02
N SER A 100 -18.63 -19.31 -28.75
CA SER A 100 -19.83 -19.10 -27.93
C SER A 100 -19.56 -18.07 -26.83
N GLN A 101 -20.64 -17.42 -26.36
CA GLN A 101 -20.57 -16.50 -25.21
C GLN A 101 -20.09 -17.21 -23.95
N ILE A 102 -20.55 -18.45 -23.70
CA ILE A 102 -20.15 -19.22 -22.50
C ILE A 102 -18.63 -19.46 -22.49
N ALA A 103 -18.05 -19.82 -23.64
CA ALA A 103 -16.61 -20.04 -23.73
C ALA A 103 -15.80 -18.74 -23.53
N LEU A 104 -16.36 -17.59 -23.93
CA LEU A 104 -15.77 -16.28 -23.64
C LEU A 104 -15.87 -15.96 -22.12
N ASP A 105 -17.01 -16.19 -21.50
CA ASP A 105 -17.23 -15.92 -20.07
C ASP A 105 -16.30 -16.78 -19.20
N ASP A 106 -16.18 -18.08 -19.50
CA ASP A 106 -15.25 -18.99 -18.83
C ASP A 106 -13.79 -18.53 -19.04
N HIS A 107 -13.44 -18.10 -20.26
CA HIS A 107 -12.11 -17.56 -20.53
C HIS A 107 -11.79 -16.32 -19.68
N VAL A 108 -12.70 -15.34 -19.59
CA VAL A 108 -12.48 -14.12 -18.81
C VAL A 108 -12.35 -14.44 -17.31
N LYS A 109 -13.15 -15.39 -16.82
CA LYS A 109 -13.13 -15.82 -15.43
C LYS A 109 -11.86 -16.58 -15.05
N ASP A 110 -11.44 -17.52 -15.88
CA ASP A 110 -10.36 -18.47 -15.55
C ASP A 110 -8.98 -18.01 -16.03
N SER A 111 -8.90 -16.99 -16.90
CA SER A 111 -7.63 -16.44 -17.37
C SER A 111 -6.94 -15.62 -16.27
N PRO A 112 -5.72 -16.00 -15.82
CA PRO A 112 -4.98 -15.26 -14.79
C PRO A 112 -4.64 -13.82 -15.20
N ALA A 113 -4.64 -13.53 -16.51
CA ALA A 113 -4.38 -12.20 -17.05
C ALA A 113 -5.60 -11.26 -16.97
N HIS A 114 -6.79 -11.79 -16.71
CA HIS A 114 -8.06 -11.05 -16.67
C HIS A 114 -8.80 -11.21 -15.35
N THR A 115 -8.35 -12.13 -14.49
CA THR A 115 -8.87 -12.28 -13.13
C THR A 115 -8.72 -10.95 -12.39
N ILE A 116 -9.84 -10.38 -11.94
CA ILE A 116 -9.85 -9.23 -11.05
C ILE A 116 -9.18 -9.66 -9.75
N THR A 117 -7.95 -9.21 -9.53
CA THR A 117 -7.26 -9.44 -8.27
C THR A 117 -7.57 -8.32 -7.29
N HIS A 118 -7.76 -8.69 -6.04
CA HIS A 118 -7.91 -7.77 -4.92
C HIS A 118 -6.53 -7.53 -4.31
N GLU A 119 -6.04 -6.29 -4.38
CA GLU A 119 -4.70 -5.95 -3.91
C GLU A 119 -4.72 -5.39 -2.48
N CYS A 120 -3.78 -5.83 -1.66
CA CYS A 120 -3.53 -5.28 -0.34
C CYS A 120 -2.56 -4.09 -0.47
N GLU A 121 -3.05 -2.85 -0.46
CA GLU A 121 -2.17 -1.65 -0.58
C GLU A 121 -0.99 -1.62 0.41
N PRO A 122 -1.15 -2.03 1.69
CA PRO A 122 -0.03 -2.01 2.63
C PRO A 122 1.12 -2.98 2.32
N CYS A 123 0.90 -4.05 1.54
CA CYS A 123 1.97 -5.02 1.20
C CYS A 123 2.05 -5.43 -0.28
N ASN A 124 1.23 -4.82 -1.14
CA ASN A 124 1.12 -5.07 -2.58
C ASN A 124 0.94 -6.54 -2.98
N ARG A 125 0.26 -7.33 -2.14
CA ARG A 125 -0.12 -8.71 -2.47
C ARG A 125 -1.48 -8.77 -3.13
N SER A 126 -1.58 -9.55 -4.19
CA SER A 126 -2.80 -9.75 -4.99
C SER A 126 -3.50 -11.06 -4.61
N PHE A 127 -4.81 -11.00 -4.43
CA PHE A 127 -5.65 -12.13 -4.04
C PHE A 127 -6.75 -12.38 -5.08
N GLY A 128 -7.10 -13.64 -5.32
CA GLY A 128 -8.14 -14.01 -6.30
C GLY A 128 -9.58 -13.75 -5.83
N SER A 129 -9.78 -13.25 -4.61
CA SER A 129 -11.12 -12.89 -4.10
C SER A 129 -11.03 -11.88 -2.96
N GLN A 130 -12.10 -11.09 -2.78
CA GLN A 130 -12.22 -10.13 -1.67
C GLN A 130 -12.12 -10.82 -0.31
N SER A 131 -12.77 -11.98 -0.14
CA SER A 131 -12.73 -12.72 1.14
C SER A 131 -11.31 -13.18 1.49
N ALA A 132 -10.48 -13.54 0.50
CA ALA A 132 -9.09 -13.90 0.74
C ALA A 132 -8.24 -12.68 1.13
N LEU A 133 -8.52 -11.52 0.54
CA LEU A 133 -7.91 -10.25 0.95
C LEU A 133 -8.30 -9.87 2.39
N ASP A 134 -9.59 -9.96 2.74
CA ASP A 134 -10.08 -9.61 4.08
C ASP A 134 -9.44 -10.51 5.15
N GLN A 135 -9.37 -11.82 4.89
CA GLN A 135 -8.69 -12.77 5.76
C GLN A 135 -7.19 -12.46 5.88
N HIS A 136 -6.54 -12.09 4.78
CA HIS A 136 -5.15 -11.68 4.79
C HIS A 136 -4.93 -10.44 5.67
N VAL A 137 -5.74 -9.40 5.51
CA VAL A 137 -5.63 -8.17 6.32
C VAL A 137 -5.89 -8.45 7.79
N GLN A 138 -6.87 -9.31 8.10
CA GLN A 138 -7.25 -9.60 9.48
C GLN A 138 -6.23 -10.45 10.24
N TYR A 139 -5.62 -11.45 9.60
CA TYR A 139 -4.80 -12.46 10.27
C TYR A 139 -3.31 -12.42 9.90
N SER A 140 -2.89 -11.60 8.92
CA SER A 140 -1.47 -11.51 8.58
C SER A 140 -0.71 -10.74 9.67
N PRO A 141 0.45 -11.27 10.14
CA PRO A 141 1.34 -10.55 11.05
C PRO A 141 1.80 -9.18 10.52
N ALA A 142 1.77 -8.98 9.20
CA ALA A 142 2.13 -7.72 8.56
C ALA A 142 1.06 -6.61 8.78
N HIS A 143 -0.18 -6.99 9.11
CA HIS A 143 -1.33 -6.09 9.23
C HIS A 143 -2.08 -6.25 10.56
N ALA A 144 -1.70 -7.22 11.38
CA ALA A 144 -2.23 -7.40 12.72
C ALA A 144 -2.15 -6.08 13.49
N ALA A 145 -3.27 -5.66 14.08
CA ALA A 145 -3.34 -4.46 14.91
C ALA A 145 -2.30 -4.56 16.03
N SER A 146 -1.19 -3.85 15.83
CA SER A 146 -0.06 -3.91 16.74
C SER A 146 -0.21 -2.79 17.76
N PHE A 147 -0.28 -3.17 19.03
CA PHE A 147 -0.45 -2.24 20.15
C PHE A 147 0.94 -1.88 20.67
N HIS A 148 1.33 -0.61 20.58
CA HIS A 148 2.62 -0.17 21.08
C HIS A 148 2.48 0.44 22.47
N CYS A 149 3.46 0.16 23.33
CA CYS A 149 3.57 0.83 24.61
C CYS A 149 4.23 2.19 24.43
N ASP A 150 3.51 3.30 24.65
CA ASP A 150 4.10 4.64 24.53
C ASP A 150 5.30 4.85 25.44
N LEU A 151 5.35 4.14 26.56
CA LEU A 151 6.38 4.29 27.60
C LEU A 151 7.71 3.59 27.27
N CYS A 152 7.71 2.51 26.49
CA CYS A 152 8.94 1.79 26.09
C CYS A 152 9.02 1.37 24.61
N ASN A 153 8.03 1.75 23.81
CA ASN A 153 7.87 1.49 22.38
C ASN A 153 7.90 0.01 21.97
N ARG A 154 7.62 -0.90 22.91
CA ARG A 154 7.44 -2.33 22.60
C ARG A 154 6.10 -2.57 21.94
N THR A 155 6.10 -3.47 20.97
CA THR A 155 4.92 -3.85 20.18
C THR A 155 4.32 -5.15 20.69
N PHE A 156 3.00 -5.18 20.84
CA PHE A 156 2.21 -6.29 21.35
C PHE A 156 1.13 -6.67 20.33
N GLY A 157 0.82 -7.97 20.24
CA GLY A 157 -0.19 -8.49 19.32
C GLY A 157 -1.64 -8.36 19.80
N SER A 158 -1.86 -7.87 21.02
CA SER A 158 -3.20 -7.60 21.55
C SER A 158 -3.17 -6.48 22.60
N LYS A 159 -4.34 -5.88 22.83
CA LYS A 159 -4.52 -4.85 23.85
C LYS A 159 -4.29 -5.40 25.25
N GLU A 160 -4.76 -6.63 25.53
CA GLU A 160 -4.60 -7.29 26.82
C GLU A 160 -3.12 -7.56 27.14
N ALA A 161 -2.33 -7.91 26.13
CA ALA A 161 -0.89 -8.11 26.28
C ALA A 161 -0.16 -6.78 26.56
N LEU A 162 -0.61 -5.68 25.93
CA LEU A 162 -0.13 -4.33 26.23
C LEU A 162 -0.51 -3.92 27.66
N ASP A 163 -1.76 -4.12 28.06
CA ASP A 163 -2.25 -3.74 29.40
C ASP A 163 -1.51 -4.53 30.49
N GLN A 164 -1.30 -5.84 30.30
CA GLN A 164 -0.47 -6.64 31.21
C GLN A 164 0.99 -6.19 31.21
N HIS A 165 1.54 -5.80 30.07
CA HIS A 165 2.88 -5.24 30.01
C HIS A 165 2.99 -3.93 30.79
N ILE A 166 2.03 -3.01 30.65
CA ILE A 166 2.02 -1.76 31.42
C ILE A 166 1.87 -2.05 32.92
N GLN A 167 1.03 -3.02 33.28
CA GLN A 167 0.73 -3.34 34.67
C GLN A 167 1.86 -4.11 35.39
N TYR A 168 2.54 -5.03 34.70
CA TYR A 168 3.48 -5.97 35.32
C TYR A 168 4.92 -5.88 34.81
N SER A 169 5.23 -5.03 33.84
CA SER A 169 6.62 -4.82 33.43
C SER A 169 7.35 -3.95 34.44
N LYS A 170 8.53 -4.40 34.89
CA LYS A 170 9.44 -3.62 35.74
C LYS A 170 9.82 -2.25 35.13
N ALA A 171 9.61 -2.05 33.83
CA ALA A 171 9.82 -0.78 33.15
C ALA A 171 8.72 0.27 33.45
N HIS A 172 7.54 -0.15 33.92
CA HIS A 172 6.34 0.68 34.13
C HIS A 172 5.68 0.49 35.50
N ILE A 173 5.93 -0.63 36.20
CA ILE A 173 5.62 -0.77 37.61
C ILE A 173 6.37 0.35 38.35
N THR A 174 5.63 1.35 38.84
CA THR A 174 6.13 2.16 39.95
C THR A 174 6.41 1.20 41.09
N PRO A 175 7.68 1.03 41.50
CA PRO A 175 8.01 0.04 42.50
C PRO A 175 7.30 0.34 43.82
N PRO A 176 6.92 -0.69 44.60
CA PRO A 176 6.64 -0.49 46.01
C PRO A 176 7.96 -0.05 46.67
N SER A 177 8.00 1.20 47.13
CA SER A 177 9.14 1.91 47.72
C SER A 177 10.43 1.88 46.89
N THR A 178 10.77 3.01 46.26
CA THR A 178 12.11 3.22 45.69
C THR A 178 13.17 3.28 46.80
N PRO A 179 14.47 3.08 46.48
CA PRO A 179 15.56 3.27 47.44
C PRO A 179 15.54 4.64 48.14
N LEU A 180 15.13 5.73 47.48
CA LEU A 180 14.96 7.02 48.16
C LEU A 180 13.74 7.02 49.08
N ASP A 181 12.65 6.36 48.71
CA ASP A 181 11.48 6.25 49.58
C ASP A 181 11.83 5.51 50.86
N GLU A 182 12.55 4.38 50.78
CA GLU A 182 13.04 3.63 51.94
C GLU A 182 13.96 4.50 52.82
N PHE A 183 14.89 5.24 52.20
CA PHE A 183 15.77 6.16 52.91
C PHE A 183 14.98 7.23 53.67
N PHE A 184 14.09 7.98 53.02
CA PHE A 184 13.33 9.04 53.67
C PHE A 184 12.33 8.50 54.71
N GLN A 185 11.75 7.32 54.49
CA GLN A 185 10.83 6.67 55.42
C GLN A 185 11.53 6.07 56.65
N SER A 186 12.86 5.87 56.60
CA SER A 186 13.63 5.40 57.75
C SER A 186 13.67 6.42 58.90
N PHE A 187 13.42 7.70 58.62
CA PHE A 187 13.39 8.78 59.62
C PHE A 187 11.99 8.92 60.23
N ALA A 188 11.84 8.35 61.44
CA ALA A 188 10.58 8.38 62.16
C ALA A 188 10.08 9.82 62.40
N GLY A 189 8.84 10.11 62.00
CA GLY A 189 8.21 11.42 62.17
C GLY A 189 8.50 12.44 61.07
N PHE A 190 9.34 12.11 60.08
CA PHE A 190 9.55 12.97 58.92
C PHE A 190 8.38 12.85 57.93
N SER A 191 7.75 13.98 57.58
CA SER A 191 6.66 14.02 56.60
C SER A 191 7.22 14.03 55.17
N TYR A 192 7.50 12.83 54.65
CA TYR A 192 8.06 12.66 53.31
C TYR A 192 7.00 12.77 52.20
N ASN A 193 7.29 13.58 51.18
CA ASN A 193 6.47 13.69 49.97
C ASN A 193 7.25 13.19 48.72
N PRO A 194 6.90 12.01 48.16
CA PRO A 194 7.58 11.42 47.01
C PRO A 194 7.55 12.27 45.73
N LYS A 195 6.63 13.25 45.63
CA LYS A 195 6.47 14.13 44.46
C LYS A 195 7.47 15.28 44.43
N LEU A 196 8.12 15.60 45.54
CA LEU A 196 9.13 16.64 45.59
C LEU A 196 10.46 16.14 44.98
N PRO A 197 11.27 17.01 44.37
CA PRO A 197 12.61 16.67 43.95
C PRO A 197 13.42 16.11 45.14
N PRO A 198 14.22 15.03 44.95
CA PRO A 198 14.99 14.42 46.03
C PRO A 198 15.86 15.41 46.82
N SER A 199 16.45 16.39 46.14
CA SER A 199 17.23 17.48 46.75
C SER A 199 16.42 18.34 47.71
N GLU A 200 15.15 18.59 47.41
CA GLU A 200 14.27 19.39 48.26
C GLU A 200 13.84 18.57 49.48
N SER A 201 13.48 17.30 49.27
CA SER A 201 13.17 16.37 50.36
C SER A 201 14.34 16.22 51.33
N TYR A 202 15.57 16.14 50.82
CA TYR A 202 16.77 16.10 51.66
C TYR A 202 17.01 17.42 52.41
N ALA A 203 16.77 18.57 51.77
CA ALA A 203 16.85 19.86 52.46
C ALA A 203 15.80 20.00 53.58
N GLN A 204 14.62 19.42 53.41
CA GLN A 204 13.60 19.34 54.46
C GLN A 204 14.02 18.40 55.59
N LEU A 205 14.63 17.26 55.27
CA LEU A 205 15.17 16.32 56.25
C LEU A 205 16.25 16.99 57.12
N LYS A 206 17.20 17.71 56.51
CA LYS A 206 18.22 18.48 57.23
C LYS A 206 17.62 19.45 58.25
N ARG A 207 16.54 20.14 57.87
CA ARG A 207 15.83 21.07 58.75
C ARG A 207 15.08 20.36 59.87
N PHE A 208 14.53 19.18 59.60
CA PHE A 208 13.80 18.37 60.57
C PHE A 208 14.73 17.78 61.64
N CYS A 209 15.88 17.22 61.25
CA CYS A 209 16.87 16.67 62.17
C CYS A 209 17.67 17.75 62.91
N GLY A 210 17.72 18.98 62.38
CA GLY A 210 18.41 20.10 63.02
C GLY A 210 19.94 19.92 63.07
N TRP A 211 20.51 19.12 62.18
CA TRP A 211 21.93 18.81 62.17
C TRP A 211 22.79 20.07 62.06
N ALA A 212 23.82 20.13 62.91
CA ALA A 212 24.78 21.21 62.90
C ALA A 212 25.73 21.10 61.69
N GLN A 213 26.45 22.19 61.40
CA GLN A 213 27.51 22.15 60.39
C GLN A 213 28.58 21.14 60.82
N TYR A 214 28.82 20.10 60.01
CA TYR A 214 29.73 18.97 60.28
C TYR A 214 29.24 17.92 61.29
N ASP A 215 27.93 17.79 61.47
CA ASP A 215 27.36 16.69 62.24
C ASP A 215 27.73 15.32 61.62
N PRO A 216 28.29 14.37 62.39
CA PRO A 216 28.56 13.01 61.90
C PRO A 216 27.31 12.32 61.36
N GLU A 217 26.14 12.56 61.97
CA GLU A 217 24.86 11.97 61.52
C GLU A 217 24.42 12.56 60.17
N ASP A 218 24.66 13.86 59.94
CA ASP A 218 24.42 14.48 58.62
C ASP A 218 25.30 13.85 57.54
N LYS A 219 26.56 13.59 57.87
CA LYS A 219 27.51 12.99 56.93
C LYS A 219 27.08 11.57 56.57
N GLU A 220 26.71 10.76 57.56
CA GLU A 220 26.25 9.39 57.33
C GLU A 220 24.93 9.38 56.53
N ALA A 221 23.96 10.20 56.90
CA ALA A 221 22.70 10.32 56.17
C ALA A 221 22.89 10.84 54.75
N TRP A 222 23.86 11.73 54.53
CA TRP A 222 24.23 12.20 53.20
C TRP A 222 24.83 11.07 52.34
N GLU A 223 25.72 10.26 52.90
CA GLU A 223 26.29 9.10 52.20
C GLU A 223 25.21 8.08 51.83
N GLN A 224 24.29 7.78 52.75
CA GLN A 224 23.14 6.90 52.48
C GLN A 224 22.21 7.47 51.41
N TYR A 225 21.92 8.78 51.46
CA TYR A 225 21.15 9.47 50.43
C TYR A 225 21.82 9.39 49.05
N GLN A 226 23.13 9.57 48.96
CA GLN A 226 23.88 9.43 47.71
C GLN A 226 23.86 7.99 47.18
N SER A 227 23.98 7.00 48.05
CA SER A 227 23.83 5.59 47.69
C SER A 227 22.43 5.27 47.15
N ALA A 228 21.39 5.81 47.79
CA ALA A 228 20.01 5.67 47.33
C ALA A 228 19.77 6.36 45.98
N LEU A 229 20.34 7.55 45.73
CA LEU A 229 20.31 8.20 44.42
C LEU A 229 20.96 7.33 43.33
N GLU A 230 22.10 6.70 43.62
CA GLU A 230 22.78 5.82 42.67
C GLU A 230 21.95 4.56 42.37
N ALA A 231 21.36 3.95 43.40
CA ALA A 231 20.47 2.80 43.25
C ALA A 231 19.24 3.14 42.39
N GLU A 232 18.66 4.33 42.56
CA GLU A 232 17.56 4.80 41.71
C GLU A 232 17.99 5.05 40.26
N VAL A 233 19.17 5.62 40.05
CA VAL A 233 19.72 5.79 38.70
C VAL A 233 19.84 4.45 37.98
N LYS A 234 20.41 3.45 38.65
CA LYS A 234 20.51 2.06 38.16
C LYS A 234 19.14 1.48 37.84
N MET A 235 18.17 1.73 38.72
CA MET A 235 16.80 1.24 38.59
C MET A 235 16.08 1.84 37.38
N TRP A 236 16.18 3.16 37.16
CA TRP A 236 15.39 3.86 36.14
C TRP A 236 15.99 3.83 34.74
N PHE A 237 17.32 3.88 34.64
CA PHE A 237 18.02 4.05 33.37
C PHE A 237 18.86 2.84 32.95
N GLY A 238 18.70 1.70 33.63
CA GLY A 238 19.14 0.37 33.17
C GLY A 238 20.59 0.28 32.71
N ALA A 239 20.86 -0.70 31.83
CA ALA A 239 22.21 -1.04 31.37
C ALA A 239 22.54 -0.49 29.97
N GLU A 240 23.84 -0.30 29.65
CA GLU A 240 24.29 0.27 28.37
C GLU A 240 23.99 -0.64 27.15
N ASP A 241 23.69 -1.91 27.37
CA ASP A 241 23.28 -2.85 26.32
C ASP A 241 21.76 -2.89 26.08
N ASP A 242 20.96 -2.26 26.95
CA ASP A 242 19.50 -2.17 26.78
C ASP A 242 19.09 -0.93 25.98
N LEU A 243 18.59 -1.13 24.76
CA LEU A 243 18.10 -0.04 23.91
C LEU A 243 16.92 0.71 24.54
N GLY A 244 16.07 0.04 25.33
CA GLY A 244 14.94 0.67 26.01
C GLY A 244 15.37 1.67 27.08
N ALA A 245 16.47 1.38 27.77
CA ALA A 245 17.12 2.27 28.71
C ALA A 245 17.67 3.53 28.01
N TRP A 246 18.33 3.35 26.85
CA TRP A 246 18.80 4.46 26.01
C TRP A 246 17.66 5.35 25.51
N HIS A 247 16.55 4.77 25.07
CA HIS A 247 15.37 5.53 24.64
C HIS A 247 14.76 6.32 25.78
N SER A 248 14.67 5.73 26.97
CA SER A 248 14.17 6.41 28.17
C SER A 248 15.03 7.63 28.52
N LEU A 249 16.36 7.48 28.45
CA LEU A 249 17.28 8.60 28.64
C LEU A 249 17.14 9.67 27.54
N CYS A 250 17.08 9.27 26.27
CA CYS A 250 16.93 10.18 25.13
C CYS A 250 15.66 11.03 25.25
N ARG A 251 14.53 10.43 25.68
CA ARG A 251 13.28 11.16 25.93
C ARG A 251 13.40 12.15 27.07
N ALA A 252 14.04 11.74 28.17
CA ALA A 252 14.25 12.62 29.34
C ALA A 252 14.99 13.91 28.94
N ILE A 253 15.92 13.81 28.01
CA ILE A 253 16.74 14.94 27.52
C ILE A 253 16.25 15.55 26.20
N GLY A 254 15.11 15.11 25.67
CA GLY A 254 14.49 15.69 24.48
C GLY A 254 15.24 15.46 23.17
N ILE A 255 15.78 14.26 22.96
CA ILE A 255 16.37 13.84 21.68
C ILE A 255 15.29 13.17 20.82
N GLU A 256 15.02 13.77 19.66
CA GLU A 256 14.20 13.20 18.60
C GLU A 256 14.88 13.41 17.24
N PRO A 257 14.86 12.42 16.33
CA PRO A 257 14.27 11.07 16.47
C PRO A 257 15.10 10.16 17.38
N LEU A 258 14.45 9.13 17.95
CA LEU A 258 15.11 8.16 18.82
C LEU A 258 16.12 7.31 18.04
N PRO A 259 17.31 7.05 18.63
CA PRO A 259 18.36 6.27 17.98
C PRO A 259 17.94 4.81 17.78
N ALA A 260 18.24 4.22 16.62
CA ALA A 260 17.87 2.85 16.30
C ALA A 260 18.78 1.79 16.98
N THR A 261 19.95 2.21 17.46
CA THR A 261 20.93 1.31 18.10
C THR A 261 21.59 1.98 19.30
N CYS A 262 22.06 1.19 20.28
CA CYS A 262 22.79 1.71 21.44
C CYS A 262 24.04 2.50 21.02
N LYS A 263 24.73 2.08 19.95
CA LYS A 263 25.88 2.80 19.38
C LYS A 263 25.52 4.20 18.87
N GLN A 264 24.35 4.36 18.25
CA GLN A 264 23.85 5.67 17.84
C GLN A 264 23.47 6.50 19.07
N ALA A 265 22.81 5.90 20.06
CA ALA A 265 22.42 6.58 21.29
C ALA A 265 23.61 7.17 22.04
N VAL A 266 24.70 6.40 22.18
CA VAL A 266 25.98 6.88 22.74
C VAL A 266 26.48 8.11 21.99
N LYS A 267 26.44 8.11 20.65
CA LYS A 267 26.93 9.23 19.84
C LYS A 267 26.11 10.50 20.03
N VAL A 268 24.79 10.41 20.11
CA VAL A 268 23.92 11.58 20.27
C VAL A 268 24.03 12.17 21.68
N ILE A 269 24.21 11.31 22.67
CA ILE A 269 24.33 11.71 24.08
C ILE A 269 25.73 12.25 24.40
N ARG A 270 26.75 11.86 23.63
CA ARG A 270 28.13 12.32 23.79
C ARG A 270 28.21 13.83 23.54
N GLY A 271 28.27 14.61 24.62
CA GLY A 271 28.32 16.08 24.59
C GLY A 271 27.07 16.77 25.15
N VAL A 272 26.08 16.01 25.62
CA VAL A 272 24.94 16.53 26.38
C VAL A 272 25.30 16.58 27.85
N PHE A 273 25.07 17.71 28.51
CA PHE A 273 25.28 17.88 29.94
C PHE A 273 23.94 18.05 30.64
N VAL A 274 23.64 17.23 31.64
CA VAL A 274 22.39 17.26 32.43
C VAL A 274 22.67 16.98 33.90
N ASN A 275 21.79 17.45 34.77
CA ASN A 275 21.88 17.16 36.21
C ASN A 275 21.18 15.82 36.52
N ILE A 276 21.86 14.92 37.24
CA ILE A 276 21.34 13.57 37.53
C ILE A 276 20.15 13.61 38.49
N VAL A 277 20.14 14.52 39.46
CA VAL A 277 19.01 14.67 40.39
C VAL A 277 17.74 15.10 39.65
N ASP A 278 17.89 15.91 38.58
CA ASP A 278 16.77 16.28 37.71
C ASP A 278 16.28 15.12 36.85
N LEU A 279 17.18 14.24 36.38
CA LEU A 279 16.80 13.01 35.68
C LEU A 279 16.01 12.06 36.58
N ILE A 280 16.43 11.91 37.85
CA ILE A 280 15.71 11.10 38.84
C ILE A 280 14.35 11.73 39.13
N ALA A 281 14.29 13.05 39.36
CA ALA A 281 13.03 13.74 39.58
C ALA A 281 12.06 13.60 38.39
N TRP A 282 12.58 13.69 37.16
CA TRP A 282 11.80 13.45 35.95
C TRP A 282 11.27 12.01 35.88
N ALA A 283 12.12 11.02 36.15
CA ALA A 283 11.72 9.61 36.17
C ALA A 283 10.62 9.34 37.21
N ARG A 284 10.76 9.90 38.43
CA ARG A 284 9.79 9.81 39.52
C ARG A 284 8.47 10.54 39.25
N SER A 285 8.48 11.58 38.41
CA SER A 285 7.26 12.34 38.04
C SER A 285 6.31 11.60 37.09
N GLY A 286 6.58 10.32 36.80
CA GLY A 286 5.81 9.53 35.84
C GLY A 286 6.14 9.84 34.38
N ARG A 287 7.25 10.56 34.11
CA ARG A 287 7.69 10.95 32.76
C ARG A 287 6.71 11.89 32.02
N ILE A 288 5.84 12.58 32.77
CA ILE A 288 4.75 13.43 32.24
C ILE A 288 5.20 14.91 32.14
N ASN A 289 6.16 15.34 32.95
CA ASN A 289 6.60 16.74 33.02
C ASN A 289 7.78 17.06 32.08
N ASN A 290 7.91 18.37 31.79
CA ASN A 290 8.92 19.01 30.93
C ASN A 290 10.29 18.30 30.89
N GLN A 291 10.88 18.25 29.69
CA GLN A 291 12.21 17.70 29.44
C GLN A 291 13.25 18.24 30.43
N VAL A 292 14.19 17.38 30.83
CA VAL A 292 15.29 17.76 31.72
C VAL A 292 16.15 18.81 31.04
N GLN A 293 16.50 19.85 31.80
CA GLN A 293 17.28 20.97 31.30
C GLN A 293 18.66 20.49 30.83
N ARG A 294 18.97 20.78 29.56
CA ARG A 294 20.28 20.54 28.95
C ARG A 294 21.18 21.76 29.13
N PHE A 295 22.46 21.50 29.37
CA PHE A 295 23.48 22.51 29.48
C PHE A 295 24.45 22.40 28.30
N SER A 296 24.89 23.55 27.78
CA SER A 296 25.84 23.61 26.66
C SER A 296 27.29 23.41 27.10
N SER A 297 27.58 23.44 28.40
CA SER A 297 28.93 23.24 28.94
C SER A 297 28.87 22.77 30.39
N LEU A 298 29.96 22.14 30.83
CA LEU A 298 30.14 21.68 32.20
C LEU A 298 30.12 22.82 33.23
N GLU A 299 30.65 24.00 32.87
CA GLU A 299 30.65 25.17 33.74
C GLU A 299 29.22 25.65 34.05
N LYS A 300 28.33 25.65 33.05
CA LYS A 300 26.92 25.99 33.25
C LYS A 300 26.22 24.96 34.12
N LEU A 301 26.49 23.68 33.91
CA LEU A 301 25.97 22.60 34.76
C LEU A 301 26.46 22.78 36.22
N ARG A 302 27.76 22.99 36.45
CA ARG A 302 28.32 23.21 37.80
C ARG A 302 27.71 24.44 38.48
N LYS A 303 27.51 25.54 37.75
CA LYS A 303 26.86 26.75 38.29
C LYS A 303 25.42 26.46 38.70
N TYR A 304 24.67 25.74 37.85
CA TYR A 304 23.30 25.33 38.16
C TYR A 304 23.22 24.40 39.37
N THR A 305 24.08 23.38 39.44
CA THR A 305 24.14 22.44 40.58
C THR A 305 24.42 23.18 41.89
N LYS A 306 25.35 24.15 41.89
CA LYS A 306 25.61 25.00 43.07
C LYS A 306 24.43 25.89 43.44
N GLN A 307 23.73 26.47 42.47
CA GLN A 307 22.58 27.34 42.71
C GLN A 307 21.37 26.58 43.25
N THR A 308 21.16 25.34 42.81
CA THR A 308 20.00 24.51 43.14
C THR A 308 20.25 23.53 44.27
N ASN A 309 21.49 23.40 44.75
CA ASN A 309 21.94 22.39 45.71
C ASN A 309 21.67 20.94 45.27
N LYS A 310 21.61 20.67 43.96
CA LYS A 310 21.36 19.35 43.36
C LYS A 310 22.66 18.57 43.16
N PHE A 311 23.27 18.15 44.27
CA PHE A 311 24.57 17.46 44.25
C PHE A 311 24.42 15.94 44.09
N PHE A 312 25.27 15.37 43.23
CA PHE A 312 25.43 13.94 43.01
C PHE A 312 26.93 13.63 42.94
N HIS A 313 27.42 12.67 43.73
CA HIS A 313 28.82 12.27 43.74
C HIS A 313 29.11 11.37 42.54
N ASN A 314 30.12 11.70 41.75
CA ASN A 314 30.54 10.86 40.63
C ASN A 314 31.38 9.66 41.14
N GLN A 315 30.71 8.60 41.60
CA GLN A 315 31.37 7.31 41.90
C GLN A 315 31.20 6.27 40.78
N LEU A 316 30.52 6.63 39.69
CA LEU A 316 30.26 5.73 38.56
C LEU A 316 31.54 5.43 37.73
N ASP A 317 32.58 6.26 37.90
CA ASP A 317 34.00 6.13 37.53
C ASP A 317 34.74 4.84 37.97
N GLY A 318 34.42 4.33 39.17
CA GLY A 318 35.28 3.37 39.86
C GLY A 318 34.89 1.91 39.62
N GLY A 319 35.67 1.20 38.79
CA GLY A 319 36.00 -0.25 38.85
C GLY A 319 34.90 -1.33 38.84
N ASP A 320 33.77 -1.10 39.51
CA ASP A 320 32.74 -2.10 39.81
C ASP A 320 31.30 -1.54 39.69
N GLY A 321 31.16 -0.23 39.40
CA GLY A 321 29.88 0.49 39.42
C GLY A 321 28.94 0.26 38.23
N GLY A 322 28.67 -0.98 37.82
CA GLY A 322 27.55 -1.36 36.94
C GLY A 322 27.58 -0.82 35.49
N ASN A 323 27.26 -1.68 34.53
CA ASN A 323 26.97 -1.28 33.16
C ASN A 323 25.73 -0.35 33.17
N ILE A 324 25.88 0.98 33.08
CA ILE A 324 24.78 1.96 33.23
C ILE A 324 24.90 3.05 32.17
N VAL A 325 23.81 3.27 31.44
CA VAL A 325 23.71 4.24 30.32
C VAL A 325 24.24 5.64 30.69
N LEU A 326 23.98 6.08 31.92
CA LEU A 326 24.34 7.41 32.44
C LEU A 326 25.84 7.68 32.57
N ARG A 327 26.70 6.64 32.58
CA ARG A 327 28.17 6.83 32.53
C ARG A 327 28.62 7.63 31.30
N HIS A 328 27.89 7.52 30.20
CA HIS A 328 28.19 8.26 28.98
C HIS A 328 27.88 9.76 29.06
N LEU A 329 27.02 10.18 30.00
CA LEU A 329 26.80 11.59 30.35
C LEU A 329 27.87 12.12 31.32
N LEU A 330 28.50 11.22 32.08
CA LEU A 330 29.39 11.53 33.20
C LEU A 330 30.88 11.65 32.84
N ARG A 331 31.29 11.20 31.65
CA ARG A 331 32.70 11.19 31.19
C ARG A 331 33.44 12.54 31.17
N PHE A 332 32.86 13.62 31.69
CA PHE A 332 33.51 14.91 31.87
C PHE A 332 33.28 15.58 33.24
N ILE A 333 32.72 14.90 34.24
CA ILE A 333 32.68 15.44 35.61
C ILE A 333 34.02 15.13 36.30
N LEU A 334 34.98 16.06 36.14
CA LEU A 334 36.09 16.22 37.08
C LEU A 334 35.59 16.74 38.43
#